data_AF-A0A536EP76-F1
#
_entry.id   AF-A0A536EP76-F1
#
_cell.length_a   1.000
_cell.length_b   1.000
_cell.length_c   1.000
_cell.angle_alpha   90.00
_cell.angle_beta   90.00
_cell.angle_gamma   90.00
#
_symmetry.space_group_name_H-M   'P 1'
#
loop_
_entity.id
_entity.type
_entity.pdbx_description
1 polymer ?
#
loop_
_entity_poly.entity_id
_entity_poly.type
_entity_poly.pdbx_seq_one_letter_code
_entity_poly.pdbx_strand_id
1 'polypeptide(L)' 'MSNAPAIVAAEGPIRRRPVALLELARKNRGVLVGLALVAVLFLVALLAPVISPHDPIATEPDNAYLPPL' A
#
# COMPACT_ATOMS: atom_id res chain seq x y z
N MET A 1 -28.67 -36.67 8.66
CA MET A 1 -28.13 -36.47 10.02
C MET A 1 -27.59 -35.04 10.06
N SER A 2 -28.12 -34.18 10.95
CA SER A 2 -27.82 -32.74 10.96
C SER A 2 -26.51 -32.46 11.71
N ASN A 3 -25.55 -31.82 11.04
CA ASN A 3 -24.25 -31.43 11.63
C ASN A 3 -24.32 -30.12 12.43
N ALA A 4 -25.51 -29.50 12.55
CA ALA A 4 -25.75 -28.26 13.29
C ALA A 4 -25.11 -28.20 14.70
N PRO A 5 -25.17 -29.25 15.55
CA PRO A 5 -24.56 -29.16 16.89
C PRO A 5 -23.03 -29.07 16.85
N ALA A 6 -22.38 -29.61 15.81
CA ALA A 6 -20.93 -29.53 15.66
C ALA A 6 -20.45 -28.14 15.24
N ILE A 7 -21.28 -27.38 14.51
CA ILE A 7 -20.95 -26.02 14.07
C ILE A 7 -21.07 -25.03 15.23
N VAL A 8 -22.11 -25.16 16.05
CA VAL A 8 -22.31 -24.34 17.27
C VAL A 8 -21.24 -24.61 18.32
N ALA A 9 -20.77 -25.87 18.44
CA ALA A 9 -19.66 -26.21 19.33
C ALA A 9 -18.30 -25.67 18.85
N ALA A 10 -18.14 -25.41 17.55
CA ALA A 10 -16.94 -24.85 16.95
C ALA A 10 -16.89 -23.31 16.98
N GLU A 11 -17.98 -22.63 17.33
CA GLU A 11 -18.03 -21.18 17.57
C GLU A 11 -17.37 -20.83 18.92
N GLY A 12 -16.08 -21.10 19.04
CA GLY A 12 -15.26 -20.51 20.09
C GLY A 12 -15.14 -19.00 19.88
N PRO A 13 -14.96 -18.20 20.96
CA PRO A 13 -14.78 -16.75 20.83
C PRO A 13 -13.57 -16.47 19.94
N ILE A 14 -13.78 -15.82 18.79
CA ILE A 14 -12.72 -15.39 17.87
C ILE A 14 -11.86 -14.37 18.62
N ARG A 15 -10.79 -14.84 19.24
CA ARG A 15 -9.85 -14.01 19.98
C ARG A 15 -9.03 -13.20 18.98
N ARG A 16 -9.53 -12.01 18.62
CA ARG A 16 -8.79 -11.03 17.83
C ARG A 16 -7.63 -10.51 18.67
N ARG A 17 -6.44 -11.08 18.45
CA ARG A 17 -5.21 -10.56 19.05
C ARG A 17 -4.81 -9.32 18.25
N PRO A 18 -4.57 -8.16 18.89
CA PRO A 18 -4.07 -7.00 18.18
C PRO A 18 -2.75 -7.40 17.54
N VAL A 19 -2.69 -7.32 16.21
CA VAL A 19 -1.49 -7.73 15.48
C VAL A 19 -0.47 -6.62 15.65
N ALA A 20 0.62 -6.89 16.36
CA ALA A 20 1.73 -5.96 16.46
C ALA A 20 2.40 -5.87 15.07
N LEU A 21 2.04 -4.85 14.29
CA LEU A 21 2.52 -4.64 12.91
C LEU A 21 4.05 -4.71 12.78
N LEU A 22 4.75 -4.17 13.78
CA LEU A 22 6.21 -4.20 13.83
C LEU A 22 6.76 -5.63 13.99
N GLU A 23 6.09 -6.44 14.80
CA GLU A 23 6.46 -7.83 15.05
C GLU A 23 6.12 -8.70 13.82
N LEU A 24 4.99 -8.41 13.17
CA LEU A 24 4.58 -9.06 11.92
C LEU A 24 5.57 -8.78 10.78
N ALA A 25 6.03 -7.53 10.64
CA ALA A 25 7.01 -7.14 9.64
C ALA A 25 8.38 -7.79 9.87
N ARG A 26 8.81 -7.98 11.13
CA ARG A 26 10.05 -8.71 11.44
C ARG A 26 9.94 -10.21 11.18
N LYS A 27 8.77 -10.81 11.45
CA LYS A 27 8.56 -12.25 11.32
C LYS A 27 8.39 -12.69 9.86
N ASN A 28 7.80 -11.83 9.01
CA ASN A 28 7.48 -12.16 7.62
C ASN A 28 8.23 -11.27 6.64
N ARG A 29 9.22 -11.85 5.93
CA ARG A 29 9.99 -11.16 4.89
C ARG A 29 9.11 -10.57 3.78
N GLY A 30 8.03 -11.25 3.41
CA GLY A 30 7.08 -10.74 2.40
C GLY A 30 6.39 -9.43 2.80
N VAL A 31 6.00 -9.30 4.08
CA VAL A 31 5.42 -8.06 4.61
C VAL A 31 6.45 -6.93 4.58
N LEU A 32 7.70 -7.23 4.90
CA LEU A 32 8.79 -6.26 4.86
C LEU A 32 9.05 -5.75 3.43
N VAL A 33 9.04 -6.64 2.43
CA VAL A 33 9.22 -6.27 1.02
C VAL A 33 8.06 -5.38 0.54
N GLY A 34 6.81 -5.74 0.85
CA GLY A 34 5.65 -4.93 0.50
C GLY A 34 5.69 -3.54 1.16
N LEU A 35 6.03 -3.49 2.45
CA LEU A 35 6.20 -2.23 3.18
C LEU A 35 7.31 -1.37 2.57
N ALA A 36 8.44 -1.98 2.22
CA ALA A 36 9.56 -1.28 1.59
C ALA A 36 9.17 -0.70 0.23
N LEU A 37 8.45 -1.45 -0.61
CA LEU A 37 7.96 -0.97 -1.90
C LEU A 37 7.05 0.26 -1.72
N VAL A 38 6.08 0.19 -0.82
CA VAL A 38 5.18 1.32 -0.51
C VAL A 38 5.99 2.51 -0.01
N ALA A 39 6.92 2.32 0.91
CA ALA A 39 7.78 3.39 1.43
C ALA A 39 8.59 4.07 0.32
N VAL A 40 9.13 3.30 -0.63
CA VAL A 40 9.85 3.84 -1.80
C VAL A 40 8.93 4.71 -2.66
N LEU A 41 7.69 4.28 -2.94
CA LEU A 41 6.73 5.08 -3.70
C LEU A 41 6.43 6.42 -3.02
N PHE A 42 6.25 6.41 -1.70
CA PHE A 42 6.07 7.64 -0.92
C PHE A 42 7.29 8.55 -0.95
N LEU A 43 8.50 7.99 -0.85
CA LEU A 43 9.73 8.77 -0.98
C LEU A 43 9.84 9.42 -2.36
N VAL A 44 9.56 8.66 -3.42
CA VAL A 44 9.54 9.20 -4.79
C VAL A 44 8.53 10.34 -4.91
N ALA A 45 7.32 10.17 -4.39
CA ALA A 45 6.29 11.21 -4.43
C ALA A 45 6.72 12.47 -3.65
N LEU A 46 7.36 12.32 -2.49
CA LEU A 46 7.86 13.43 -1.69
C LEU A 46 9.01 14.17 -2.38
N LEU A 47 9.89 13.42 -3.06
CA LEU A 47 11.04 13.95 -3.78
C LEU A 47 10.68 14.45 -5.19
N ALA A 48 9.49 14.13 -5.70
CA ALA A 48 9.08 14.47 -7.06
C ALA A 48 9.21 15.96 -7.40
N PRO A 49 8.82 16.93 -6.54
CA PRO A 49 9.00 18.35 -6.85
C PRO A 49 10.46 18.80 -6.93
N VAL A 50 11.37 18.10 -6.25
CA VAL A 50 12.81 18.40 -6.24
C VAL A 50 13.49 17.76 -7.45
N ILE A 51 13.12 16.52 -7.79
CA ILE A 51 13.72 15.75 -8.89
C ILE A 51 13.15 16.20 -10.24
N SER A 52 11.86 16.54 -10.28
CA SER A 52 11.16 17.03 -11.47
C SER A 52 10.48 18.36 -11.14
N PRO A 53 11.20 19.49 -11.25
CA PRO A 53 10.63 20.82 -11.00
C PRO A 53 9.46 21.15 -11.93
N HIS A 54 9.47 20.58 -13.13
CA HIS A 54 8.35 20.65 -14.06
C HIS A 54 7.37 19.52 -13.75
N ASP A 55 6.13 19.88 -13.40
CA ASP A 55 5.04 18.93 -13.19
C ASP A 55 4.56 18.40 -14.55
N PRO A 56 4.75 17.10 -14.87
CA PRO A 56 4.31 16.55 -16.14
C PRO A 56 2.77 16.55 -16.28
N ILE A 57 2.02 16.62 -15.18
CA ILE A 57 0.55 16.75 -15.19
C ILE A 57 0.13 18.16 -15.59
N ALA A 58 0.97 19.17 -15.33
CA ALA A 58 0.73 20.56 -15.70
C ALA A 58 1.13 20.89 -17.15
N THR A 59 1.52 19.87 -17.95
CA THR A 59 1.86 20.08 -19.36
C THR A 59 0.57 20.36 -20.14
N GLU A 60 0.49 21.52 -20.81
CA GLU A 60 -0.61 21.85 -21.72
C GLU A 60 -0.50 21.02 -23.01
N PRO A 61 -1.29 19.95 -23.18
CA PRO A 61 -1.12 19.03 -24.31
C PRO A 61 -1.42 19.72 -25.64
N ASP A 62 -2.32 20.70 -25.60
CA ASP A 62 -2.74 21.50 -26.74
C ASP A 62 -1.64 22.44 -27.26
N ASN A 63 -0.69 22.80 -26.39
CA ASN A 63 0.43 23.69 -26.73
C ASN A 63 1.72 22.93 -27.10
N ALA A 64 1.71 21.59 -27.04
CA ALA A 64 2.88 20.75 -27.31
C ALA A 64 3.44 20.88 -28.74
N TYR A 65 2.64 21.37 -29.69
CA TYR A 65 3.02 21.56 -31.09
C TYR A 65 3.27 23.02 -31.48
N LEU A 66 3.18 23.96 -30.53
CA LEU A 66 3.48 25.35 -30.81
C LEU A 66 5.00 25.55 -30.82
N PRO A 67 5.54 26.33 -31.77
CA PRO A 67 6.95 26.69 -31.76
C PRO A 67 7.27 27.55 -30.51
N PRO A 68 8.47 27.42 -29.92
CA PRO A 68 8.90 28.30 -28.84
C PRO A 68 8.91 29.76 -29.31
N LEU A 69 8.46 30.67 -28.45
CA LEU A 69 8.52 32.13 -28.68
C LEU A 69 9.96 32.65 -28.63
#